data_AF-A0A1J1IA77-F1
#
_entry.id   AF-A0A1J1IA77-F1
#
_cell.length_a   1.000
_cell.length_b   1.000
_cell.length_c   1.000
_cell.angle_alpha   90.00
_cell.angle_beta   90.00
_cell.angle_gamma   90.00
#
_symmetry.space_group_name_H-M   'P 1'
#
loop_
_entity.id
_entity.type
_entity.pdbx_description
1 polymer ?
#
loop_
_entity_poly.entity_id
_entity_poly.type
_entity_poly.pdbx_seq_one_letter_code
_entity_poly.pdbx_strand_id
1 'polypeptide(L)'
;MANIFKKFRFILKDYCLNCSLAGWRYIADSQYHISERIFWLICVIISWIGSFDLILKYMNSFNNSAVSMGVVSLRPNEVLNFPSIGICEYGIQGDNHSTFYNVVNEYHANYEKEVGQSLDYNYDVEAFLFRVVFHNAYTLGSMTTFCEPYKDYDDCVKCPTEGYENFAMKSRKNCSQMFDTCMWNGKKFDCCHYFKPLATSVGKCFLLNSIQTVKKNGPYWLDMKIGMFLGPGNLTLILKRASALYILAEEEIPHILLQTLEMQQIQQGYDGELFLSYQDTVNYETLRDVDPKKRKCLFPEEQSGLTYKYYSFSTCVTECLKKHQIAICNCTHYNMIYDKNDKMSVGGILGLFMGASIISLVELIYFFTIRHFRRQDIPE
;
A
#
# COMPACT_ATOMS: atom_id res chain seq x y z
N MET A 1 -45.78 -46.84 -19.67
CA MET A 1 -45.04 -46.33 -18.48
C MET A 1 -44.64 -47.41 -17.47
N ALA A 2 -45.49 -48.37 -17.11
CA ALA A 2 -45.17 -49.40 -16.10
C ALA A 2 -43.96 -50.32 -16.43
N ASN A 3 -43.73 -50.66 -17.70
CA ASN A 3 -42.59 -51.48 -18.11
C ASN A 3 -41.24 -50.76 -17.98
N ILE A 4 -41.21 -49.45 -18.19
CA ILE A 4 -40.00 -48.62 -18.03
C ILE A 4 -39.59 -48.59 -16.56
N PHE A 5 -40.57 -48.44 -15.66
CA PHE A 5 -40.33 -48.41 -14.22
C PHE A 5 -39.79 -49.73 -13.66
N LYS A 6 -40.30 -50.87 -14.14
CA LYS A 6 -39.77 -52.20 -13.77
C LYS A 6 -38.35 -52.43 -14.28
N LYS A 7 -38.08 -52.06 -15.54
CA LYS A 7 -36.73 -52.13 -16.13
C LYS A 7 -35.74 -51.25 -15.37
N PHE A 8 -36.15 -50.04 -15.02
CA PHE A 8 -35.36 -49.10 -14.22
C PHE A 8 -35.06 -49.63 -12.81
N ARG A 9 -36.05 -50.22 -12.13
CA ARG A 9 -35.84 -50.82 -10.80
C ARG A 9 -34.85 -51.98 -10.82
N PHE A 10 -34.88 -52.79 -11.87
CA PHE A 10 -33.93 -53.90 -12.04
C PHE A 10 -32.51 -53.36 -12.22
N ILE A 11 -32.33 -52.38 -13.11
CA ILE A 11 -31.03 -51.72 -13.36
C ILE A 11 -30.51 -51.05 -12.08
N LEU A 12 -31.37 -50.35 -11.33
CA LEU A 12 -30.99 -49.70 -10.08
C LEU A 12 -30.53 -50.72 -9.02
N LYS A 13 -31.25 -51.86 -8.90
CA LYS A 13 -30.87 -52.91 -7.96
C LYS A 13 -29.52 -53.53 -8.31
N ASP A 14 -29.30 -53.81 -9.59
CA ASP A 14 -28.04 -54.38 -10.09
C ASP A 14 -26.87 -53.40 -9.91
N TYR A 15 -27.11 -52.10 -10.16
CA TYR A 15 -26.13 -51.05 -9.89
C TYR A 15 -25.78 -50.96 -8.40
N CYS A 16 -26.77 -50.92 -7.50
CA CYS A 16 -26.52 -50.80 -6.06
C CYS A 16 -25.82 -52.03 -5.46
N LEU A 17 -25.96 -53.21 -6.06
CA LEU A 17 -25.24 -54.43 -5.64
C LEU A 17 -23.76 -54.40 -6.06
N ASN A 18 -23.45 -53.79 -7.20
CA ASN A 18 -22.12 -53.79 -7.81
C ASN A 18 -21.35 -52.47 -7.62
N CYS A 19 -21.98 -51.40 -7.13
CA CYS A 19 -21.33 -50.11 -6.95
C CYS A 19 -20.33 -50.10 -5.79
N SER A 20 -19.34 -49.21 -5.87
CA SER A 20 -18.33 -48.98 -4.82
C SER A 20 -18.83 -48.12 -3.67
N LEU A 21 -20.09 -47.65 -3.70
CA LEU A 21 -20.66 -46.81 -2.67
C LEU A 21 -20.93 -47.64 -1.40
N ALA A 22 -20.25 -47.29 -0.32
CA ALA A 22 -20.42 -47.95 0.98
C ALA A 22 -21.89 -47.88 1.44
N GLY A 23 -22.41 -48.99 1.99
CA GLY A 23 -23.77 -49.08 2.52
C GLY A 23 -24.85 -49.47 1.50
N TRP A 24 -24.67 -49.16 0.21
CA TRP A 24 -25.72 -49.38 -0.82
C TRP A 24 -25.99 -50.85 -1.13
N ARG A 25 -24.96 -51.71 -1.04
CA ARG A 25 -25.10 -53.16 -1.19
C ARG A 25 -26.08 -53.75 -0.17
N TYR A 26 -26.01 -53.31 1.09
CA TYR A 26 -26.85 -53.79 2.19
C TYR A 26 -28.31 -53.31 2.08
N ILE A 27 -28.54 -52.20 1.36
CA ILE A 27 -29.89 -51.68 1.08
C ILE A 27 -30.55 -52.43 -0.09
N ALA A 28 -29.77 -52.81 -1.11
CA ALA A 28 -30.27 -53.43 -2.34
C ALA A 28 -30.38 -54.96 -2.29
N ASP A 29 -29.62 -55.62 -1.41
CA ASP A 29 -29.66 -57.07 -1.28
C ASP A 29 -30.99 -57.55 -0.68
N SER A 30 -31.64 -58.46 -1.40
CA SER A 30 -32.92 -59.05 -1.03
C SER A 30 -32.84 -60.00 0.17
N GLN A 31 -31.64 -60.43 0.57
CA GLN A 31 -31.44 -61.38 1.67
C GLN A 31 -31.59 -60.77 3.07
N TYR A 32 -31.41 -59.46 3.22
CA TYR A 32 -31.52 -58.78 4.53
C TYR A 32 -32.96 -58.42 4.91
N HIS A 33 -33.24 -58.38 6.22
CA HIS A 33 -34.53 -57.95 6.75
C HIS A 33 -34.75 -56.44 6.55
N ILE A 34 -36.02 -56.03 6.50
CA ILE A 34 -36.41 -54.62 6.25
C ILE A 34 -35.82 -53.67 7.31
N SER A 35 -35.72 -54.09 8.57
CA SER A 35 -35.12 -53.30 9.67
C SER A 35 -33.64 -52.99 9.42
N GLU A 36 -32.86 -53.97 8.94
CA GLU A 36 -31.44 -53.80 8.63
C GLU A 36 -31.26 -52.86 7.44
N ARG A 37 -32.14 -52.94 6.43
CA ARG A 37 -32.10 -52.01 5.28
C ARG A 37 -32.39 -50.57 5.69
N ILE A 38 -33.36 -50.36 6.59
CA ILE A 38 -33.67 -49.03 7.14
C ILE A 38 -32.49 -48.49 7.95
N PHE A 39 -31.85 -49.34 8.77
CA PHE A 39 -30.66 -48.96 9.52
C PHE A 39 -29.53 -48.48 8.60
N TRP A 40 -29.18 -49.26 7.56
CA TRP A 40 -28.15 -48.87 6.60
C TRP A 40 -28.51 -47.62 5.80
N LEU A 41 -29.79 -47.44 5.46
CA LEU A 41 -30.29 -46.22 4.82
C LEU A 41 -30.06 -44.98 5.71
N ILE A 42 -30.38 -45.08 7.01
CA ILE A 42 -30.15 -44.01 7.98
C ILE A 42 -28.64 -43.71 8.10
N CYS A 43 -27.79 -44.73 8.19
CA CYS A 43 -26.34 -44.55 8.27
C CYS A 43 -25.78 -43.85 7.02
N VAL A 44 -26.23 -44.21 5.83
CA VAL A 44 -25.81 -43.56 4.56
C VAL A 44 -26.27 -42.09 4.54
N ILE A 45 -27.51 -41.80 4.96
CA ILE A 45 -28.03 -40.43 5.03
C ILE A 45 -27.23 -39.57 6.01
N ILE A 46 -26.97 -40.07 7.23
CA ILE A 46 -26.16 -39.36 8.23
C ILE A 46 -24.73 -39.13 7.71
N SER A 47 -24.13 -40.13 7.06
CA SER A 47 -22.80 -40.02 6.46
C SER A 47 -22.75 -38.95 5.35
N TRP A 48 -23.79 -38.88 4.50
CA TRP A 48 -23.90 -37.85 3.46
C TRP A 48 -24.07 -36.45 4.05
N ILE A 49 -24.92 -36.29 5.08
CA ILE A 49 -25.09 -35.02 5.78
C ILE A 49 -23.77 -34.57 6.42
N GLY A 50 -23.07 -35.47 7.12
CA GLY A 50 -21.78 -35.18 7.73
C GLY A 50 -20.70 -34.83 6.71
N SER A 51 -20.66 -35.55 5.57
CA SER A 51 -19.72 -35.27 4.48
C SER A 51 -20.00 -33.90 3.84
N PHE A 52 -21.28 -33.58 3.61
CA PHE A 52 -21.68 -32.29 3.07
C PHE A 52 -21.32 -31.13 4.00
N ASP A 53 -21.59 -31.26 5.30
CA ASP A 53 -21.18 -30.27 6.31
C ASP A 53 -19.66 -30.10 6.37
N LEU A 54 -18.90 -31.19 6.33
CA LEU A 54 -17.44 -31.15 6.31
C LEU A 54 -16.91 -30.44 5.05
N ILE A 55 -17.48 -30.73 3.88
CA ILE A 55 -17.10 -30.09 2.62
C ILE A 55 -17.39 -28.59 2.68
N LEU A 56 -18.55 -28.18 3.19
CA LEU A 56 -18.88 -26.77 3.35
C LEU A 56 -17.92 -26.06 4.31
N LYS A 57 -17.61 -26.68 5.46
CA LYS A 57 -16.65 -26.13 6.43
C LYS A 57 -15.23 -26.05 5.86
N TYR A 58 -14.80 -27.07 5.13
CA TYR A 58 -13.50 -27.09 4.47
C TYR A 58 -13.42 -26.01 3.38
N MET A 59 -14.44 -25.89 2.53
CA MET A 59 -14.50 -24.87 1.48
C MET A 59 -14.54 -23.45 2.08
N ASN A 60 -15.27 -23.26 3.18
CA ASN A 60 -15.28 -21.99 3.91
C ASN A 60 -13.91 -21.69 4.56
N SER A 61 -13.27 -22.69 5.18
CA SER A 61 -11.94 -22.56 5.76
C SER A 61 -10.88 -22.24 4.70
N PHE A 62 -10.93 -22.91 3.54
CA PHE A 62 -10.02 -22.65 2.42
C PHE A 62 -10.17 -21.23 1.88
N ASN A 63 -11.39 -20.72 1.78
CA ASN A 63 -11.63 -19.33 1.36
C ASN A 63 -11.20 -18.29 2.41
N ASN A 64 -11.31 -18.60 3.70
CA ASN A 64 -11.01 -17.66 4.79
C ASN A 64 -9.56 -17.74 5.30
N SER A 65 -8.90 -18.88 5.13
CA SER A 65 -7.54 -19.19 5.62
C SER A 65 -6.58 -19.40 4.45
N ALA A 66 -6.64 -18.54 3.44
CA ALA A 66 -5.84 -18.68 2.23
C ALA A 66 -4.33 -18.43 2.44
N VAL A 67 -3.94 -17.87 3.58
CA VAL A 67 -2.56 -17.44 3.88
C VAL A 67 -2.07 -18.09 5.17
N SER A 68 -0.86 -18.65 5.14
CA SER A 68 -0.15 -19.20 6.29
C SER A 68 1.19 -18.49 6.46
N MET A 69 1.55 -18.16 7.70
CA MET A 69 2.80 -17.47 8.03
C MET A 69 3.73 -18.43 8.77
N GLY A 70 5.00 -18.42 8.40
CA GLY A 70 6.06 -19.20 9.05
C GLY A 70 7.29 -18.35 9.27
N VAL A 71 8.03 -18.64 10.35
CA VAL A 71 9.32 -18.01 10.63
C VAL A 71 10.42 -18.91 10.07
N VAL A 72 11.28 -18.34 9.24
CA VAL A 72 12.45 -19.02 8.68
C VAL A 72 13.70 -18.26 9.11
N SER A 73 14.71 -18.97 9.59
CA SER A 73 16.02 -18.38 9.90
C SER A 73 16.81 -18.14 8.61
N LEU A 74 17.52 -17.01 8.56
CA LEU A 74 18.36 -16.66 7.42
C LEU A 74 19.45 -17.72 7.20
N ARG A 75 19.62 -18.12 5.94
CA ARG A 75 20.74 -18.99 5.55
C ARG A 75 22.03 -18.17 5.49
N PRO A 76 23.23 -18.77 5.72
CA PRO A 76 24.49 -18.04 5.68
C PRO A 76 24.78 -17.30 4.37
N ASN A 77 24.27 -17.82 3.24
CA ASN A 77 24.46 -17.24 1.92
C ASN A 77 23.36 -16.25 1.52
N GLU A 78 22.34 -16.05 2.35
CA GLU A 78 21.29 -15.08 2.06
C GLU A 78 21.80 -13.67 2.32
N VAL A 79 21.45 -12.78 1.40
CA VAL A 79 21.83 -11.37 1.39
C VAL A 79 20.56 -10.56 1.54
N LEU A 80 20.59 -9.58 2.42
CA LEU A 80 19.50 -8.66 2.67
C LEU A 80 19.86 -7.28 2.13
N ASN A 81 18.85 -6.47 1.86
CA ASN A 81 19.06 -5.05 1.56
C ASN A 81 18.98 -4.25 2.85
N PHE A 82 19.89 -3.30 3.02
CA PHE A 82 19.78 -2.28 4.04
C PHE A 82 18.49 -1.46 3.80
N PRO A 83 17.76 -1.06 4.86
CA PRO A 83 16.50 -0.35 4.72
C PRO A 83 16.65 0.97 3.95
N SER A 84 15.52 1.45 3.42
CA SER A 84 15.43 2.77 2.81
C SER A 84 15.57 3.83 3.90
N ILE A 85 16.29 4.91 3.58
CA ILE A 85 16.54 6.01 4.52
C ILE A 85 15.96 7.30 3.96
N GLY A 86 15.09 7.93 4.73
CA GLY A 86 14.53 9.24 4.42
C GLY A 86 15.12 10.33 5.29
N ILE A 87 15.63 11.40 4.69
CA ILE A 87 16.11 12.58 5.41
C ILE A 87 15.19 13.76 5.07
N CYS A 88 14.54 14.31 6.07
CA CYS A 88 13.65 15.46 5.94
C CYS A 88 14.25 16.66 6.66
N GLU A 89 14.08 17.84 6.06
CA GLU A 89 14.47 19.10 6.69
C GLU A 89 13.60 19.35 7.93
N TYR A 90 14.26 19.63 9.06
CA TYR A 90 13.59 19.96 10.32
C TYR A 90 13.62 21.47 10.53
N GLY A 91 12.45 22.12 10.54
CA GLY A 91 12.38 23.57 10.72
C GLY A 91 12.65 23.95 12.17
N ILE A 92 13.81 24.58 12.45
CA ILE A 92 14.11 25.25 13.72
C ILE A 92 14.17 26.76 13.48
N GLN A 93 13.64 27.54 14.43
CA GLN A 93 13.55 29.02 14.40
C GLN A 93 14.90 29.77 14.27
N GLY A 94 16.06 29.09 14.40
CA GLY A 94 17.39 29.73 14.35
C GLY A 94 18.23 29.42 13.10
N ASP A 95 18.23 28.19 12.59
CA ASP A 95 19.17 27.76 11.53
C ASP A 95 18.68 28.07 10.11
N ASN A 96 17.37 28.23 9.94
CA ASN A 96 16.72 28.52 8.67
C ASN A 96 16.51 30.01 8.39
N HIS A 97 17.02 30.87 9.27
CA HIS A 97 16.67 32.28 9.28
C HIS A 97 16.98 32.95 7.94
N SER A 98 18.17 32.80 7.35
CA SER A 98 18.52 33.61 6.16
C SER A 98 17.63 33.42 4.93
N THR A 99 17.38 32.21 4.45
CA THR A 99 16.57 32.03 3.22
C THR A 99 15.09 32.19 3.47
N PHE A 100 14.58 31.68 4.60
CA PHE A 100 13.18 31.81 4.95
C PHE A 100 12.82 33.29 5.19
N TYR A 101 13.63 34.00 5.99
CA TYR A 101 13.48 35.43 6.22
C TYR A 101 13.52 36.25 4.93
N ASN A 102 14.43 35.93 4.01
CA ASN A 102 14.49 36.60 2.71
C ASN A 102 13.20 36.41 1.89
N VAL A 103 12.58 35.22 1.94
CA VAL A 103 11.32 34.95 1.25
C VAL A 103 10.15 35.69 1.91
N VAL A 104 10.13 35.77 3.24
CA VAL A 104 9.12 36.54 4.00
C VAL A 104 9.26 38.04 3.71
N ASN A 105 10.49 38.56 3.65
CA ASN A 105 10.76 39.95 3.27
C ASN A 105 10.40 40.25 1.81
N GLU A 106 10.63 39.29 0.89
CA GLU A 106 10.18 39.43 -0.51
C GLU A 106 8.66 39.56 -0.58
N TYR A 107 7.93 38.76 0.22
CA TYR A 107 6.48 38.86 0.33
C TYR A 107 6.04 40.21 0.90
N HIS A 108 6.66 40.65 2.00
CA HIS A 108 6.40 41.95 2.61
C HIS A 108 6.56 43.10 1.59
N ALA A 109 7.69 43.13 0.89
CA ALA A 109 8.00 44.17 -0.09
C ALA A 109 7.07 44.16 -1.31
N ASN A 110 6.54 42.99 -1.69
CA ASN A 110 5.54 42.90 -2.75
C ASN A 110 4.17 43.39 -2.28
N TYR A 111 3.78 43.04 -1.04
CA TYR A 111 2.51 43.49 -0.45
C TYR A 111 2.47 45.01 -0.23
N GLU A 112 3.56 45.62 0.24
CA GLU A 112 3.67 47.08 0.35
C GLU A 112 3.50 47.79 -1.01
N LYS A 113 4.02 47.21 -2.10
CA LYS A 113 3.84 47.75 -3.45
C LYS A 113 2.40 47.65 -3.94
N GLU A 114 1.68 46.59 -3.57
CA GLU A 114 0.28 46.40 -3.93
C GLU A 114 -0.63 47.39 -3.18
N VAL A 115 -0.35 47.63 -1.89
CA VAL A 115 -1.12 48.57 -1.06
C VAL A 115 -0.71 50.03 -1.30
N GLY A 116 0.53 50.28 -1.74
CA GLY A 116 1.06 51.63 -1.99
C GLY A 116 1.40 52.41 -0.72
N GLN A 117 1.53 51.72 0.42
CA GLN A 117 1.86 52.29 1.72
C GLN A 117 2.97 51.46 2.37
N SER A 118 3.82 52.11 3.17
CA SER A 118 4.78 51.39 4.02
C SER A 118 4.04 50.79 5.21
N LEU A 119 4.20 49.49 5.40
CA LEU A 119 3.50 48.72 6.42
C LEU A 119 4.50 48.20 7.45
N ASP A 120 4.04 48.04 8.69
CA ASP A 120 4.89 47.48 9.73
C ASP A 120 5.11 45.98 9.52
N TYR A 121 6.35 45.53 9.78
CA TYR A 121 6.71 44.12 9.70
C TYR A 121 5.97 43.31 10.76
N ASN A 122 5.18 42.33 10.32
CA ASN A 122 4.38 41.49 11.20
C ASN A 122 5.09 40.14 11.48
N TYR A 123 5.65 40.01 12.68
CA TYR A 123 6.29 38.76 13.14
C TYR A 123 5.32 37.58 13.22
N ASP A 124 4.01 37.81 13.37
CA ASP A 124 3.02 36.74 13.38
C ASP A 124 2.82 36.15 11.98
N VAL A 125 2.99 36.94 10.92
CA VAL A 125 2.99 36.45 9.52
C VAL A 125 4.19 35.54 9.29
N GLU A 126 5.38 35.93 9.76
CA GLU A 126 6.59 35.10 9.70
C GLU A 126 6.38 33.78 10.45
N ALA A 127 5.85 33.87 11.68
CA ALA A 127 5.60 32.72 12.53
C ALA A 127 4.52 31.78 11.97
N PHE A 128 3.49 32.33 11.31
CA PHE A 128 2.46 31.57 10.60
C PHE A 128 3.04 30.85 9.39
N LEU A 129 3.74 31.58 8.51
CA LEU A 129 4.37 31.02 7.31
C LEU A 129 5.36 29.92 7.64
N PHE A 130 6.12 30.07 8.73
CA PHE A 130 7.06 29.07 9.18
C PHE A 130 6.35 27.75 9.52
N ARG A 131 5.22 27.81 10.24
CA ARG A 131 4.44 26.62 10.62
C ARG A 131 3.71 25.98 9.46
N VAL A 132 3.35 26.76 8.44
CA VAL A 132 2.79 26.22 7.19
C VAL A 132 3.90 25.50 6.43
N VAL A 133 5.06 26.13 6.27
CA VAL A 133 6.19 25.54 5.53
C VAL A 133 6.76 24.30 6.23
N PHE A 134 6.86 24.30 7.57
CA PHE A 134 7.50 23.24 8.34
C PHE A 134 6.49 22.50 9.22
N HIS A 135 6.11 21.29 8.81
CA HIS A 135 5.09 20.49 9.50
C HIS A 135 5.42 20.21 10.97
N ASN A 136 6.70 20.04 11.31
CA ASN A 136 7.14 19.81 12.68
C ASN A 136 6.85 20.98 13.63
N ALA A 137 6.59 22.18 13.11
CA ALA A 137 6.19 23.35 13.89
C ALA A 137 4.65 23.50 13.98
N TYR A 138 3.88 22.58 13.40
CA TYR A 138 2.42 22.62 13.35
C TYR A 138 1.82 22.26 14.71
N THR A 139 1.32 23.27 15.44
CA THR A 139 0.49 23.10 16.63
C THR A 139 -0.94 23.57 16.34
N LEU A 140 -1.90 22.64 16.35
CA LEU A 140 -3.29 22.85 15.90
C LEU A 140 -3.98 24.05 16.57
N GLY A 141 -3.71 24.29 17.86
CA GLY A 141 -4.29 25.41 18.62
C GLY A 141 -3.63 26.77 18.39
N SER A 142 -2.53 26.85 17.64
CA SER A 142 -1.72 28.06 17.49
C SER A 142 -1.84 28.74 16.13
N MET A 143 -2.30 28.03 15.09
CA MET A 143 -2.31 28.57 13.72
C MET A 143 -3.36 29.67 13.51
N THR A 144 -4.58 29.48 14.00
CA THR A 144 -5.67 30.44 13.82
C THR A 144 -5.38 31.74 14.56
N THR A 145 -4.76 31.65 15.74
CA THR A 145 -4.43 32.81 16.59
C THR A 145 -3.42 33.78 15.98
N PHE A 146 -2.55 33.36 15.05
CA PHE A 146 -1.53 34.27 14.48
C PHE A 146 -2.10 35.20 13.41
N CYS A 147 -3.07 34.75 12.61
CA CYS A 147 -3.55 35.52 11.45
C CYS A 147 -4.95 36.11 11.64
N GLU A 148 -5.76 35.54 12.55
CA GLU A 148 -7.13 36.00 12.79
C GLU A 148 -7.23 37.43 13.36
N PRO A 149 -6.34 37.88 14.27
CA PRO A 149 -6.40 39.25 14.81
C PRO A 149 -6.14 40.36 13.79
N TYR A 150 -5.47 40.05 12.67
CA TYR A 150 -5.01 41.04 11.68
C TYR A 150 -5.88 41.09 10.42
N LYS A 151 -7.02 40.39 10.39
CA LYS A 151 -7.94 40.46 9.24
C LYS A 151 -8.48 41.87 9.02
N ASP A 152 -8.79 42.55 10.13
CA ASP A 152 -9.48 43.84 10.16
C ASP A 152 -8.53 45.04 10.42
N TYR A 153 -7.21 44.80 10.48
CA TYR A 153 -6.19 45.83 10.70
C TYR A 153 -5.51 46.18 9.36
N ASP A 154 -5.48 47.47 9.01
CA ASP A 154 -5.00 47.92 7.69
C ASP A 154 -3.54 48.41 7.67
N ASP A 155 -2.94 48.70 8.83
CA ASP A 155 -1.56 49.22 8.93
C ASP A 155 -0.48 48.11 9.00
N CYS A 156 -0.85 46.84 8.79
CA CYS A 156 0.10 45.72 8.85
C CYS A 156 -0.06 44.75 7.67
N VAL A 157 1.01 44.03 7.35
CA VAL A 157 0.96 42.96 6.34
C VAL A 157 0.05 41.83 6.80
N LYS A 158 -0.85 41.40 5.90
CA LYS A 158 -1.81 40.32 6.12
C LYS A 158 -1.21 38.96 5.74
N CYS A 159 -1.67 37.89 6.39
CA CYS A 159 -1.23 36.54 6.06
C CYS A 159 -1.67 36.13 4.64
N PRO A 160 -0.80 35.47 3.85
CA PRO A 160 -1.17 35.02 2.51
C PRO A 160 -2.22 33.91 2.62
N THR A 161 -3.21 33.95 1.74
CA THR A 161 -4.26 32.91 1.63
C THR A 161 -3.89 31.79 0.67
N GLU A 162 -3.00 32.07 -0.28
CA GLU A 162 -2.60 31.18 -1.38
C GLU A 162 -1.07 31.17 -1.56
N GLY A 163 -0.58 30.29 -2.44
CA GLY A 163 0.84 30.28 -2.83
C GLY A 163 1.78 29.55 -1.86
N TYR A 164 1.25 28.80 -0.88
CA TYR A 164 2.06 28.07 0.11
C TYR A 164 3.08 27.09 -0.52
N GLU A 165 2.75 26.48 -1.66
CA GLU A 165 3.68 25.61 -2.38
C GLU A 165 4.92 26.38 -2.86
N ASN A 166 4.74 27.56 -3.45
CA ASN A 166 5.84 28.41 -3.91
C ASN A 166 6.69 28.90 -2.73
N PHE A 167 6.04 29.29 -1.62
CA PHE A 167 6.74 29.65 -0.38
C PHE A 167 7.61 28.51 0.12
N ALA A 168 7.05 27.30 0.18
CA ALA A 168 7.77 26.12 0.61
C ALA A 168 8.91 25.76 -0.34
N MET A 169 8.71 25.84 -1.66
CA MET A 169 9.75 25.57 -2.66
C MET A 169 10.94 26.54 -2.58
N LYS A 170 10.68 27.84 -2.36
CA LYS A 170 11.73 28.87 -2.21
C LYS A 170 12.45 28.77 -0.87
N SER A 171 11.73 28.42 0.19
CA SER A 171 12.26 28.40 1.56
C SER A 171 13.08 27.15 1.87
N ARG A 172 12.65 25.99 1.36
CA ARG A 172 13.24 24.69 1.66
C ARG A 172 14.58 24.50 0.96
N LYS A 173 15.46 23.75 1.62
CA LYS A 173 16.83 23.52 1.13
C LYS A 173 16.88 22.48 0.03
N ASN A 174 17.87 22.65 -0.86
CA ASN A 174 18.22 21.65 -1.85
C ASN A 174 19.19 20.60 -1.27
N CYS A 175 19.38 19.50 -1.98
CA CYS A 175 20.21 18.39 -1.51
C CYS A 175 21.62 18.81 -1.08
N SER A 176 22.32 19.62 -1.89
CA SER A 176 23.69 20.07 -1.60
C SER A 176 23.81 20.97 -0.34
N GLN A 177 22.70 21.58 0.06
CA GLN A 177 22.61 22.39 1.28
C GLN A 177 22.25 21.54 2.51
N MET A 178 21.68 20.36 2.29
CA MET A 178 21.26 19.42 3.33
C MET A 178 22.41 18.49 3.72
N PHE A 179 23.06 17.90 2.73
CA PHE A 179 24.13 16.91 2.93
C PHE A 179 25.52 17.54 2.84
N ASP A 180 26.42 17.06 3.69
CA ASP A 180 27.86 17.31 3.58
C ASP A 180 28.59 16.11 3.00
N THR A 181 28.55 14.99 3.72
CA THR A 181 29.28 13.77 3.37
C THR A 181 28.40 12.54 3.60
N CYS A 182 28.38 11.61 2.63
CA CYS A 182 27.71 10.32 2.75
C CYS A 182 28.71 9.19 2.52
N MET A 183 28.68 8.18 3.39
CA MET A 183 29.57 7.03 3.34
C MET A 183 28.81 5.73 3.56
N TRP A 184 29.15 4.72 2.77
CA TRP A 184 28.68 3.35 2.95
C TRP A 184 29.90 2.44 3.16
N ASN A 185 29.94 1.72 4.28
CA ASN A 185 31.07 0.89 4.70
C ASN A 185 32.42 1.63 4.62
N GLY A 186 32.44 2.89 5.07
CA GLY A 186 33.63 3.75 5.03
C GLY A 186 33.95 4.38 3.67
N LYS A 187 33.27 3.98 2.58
CA LYS A 187 33.49 4.53 1.24
C LYS A 187 32.55 5.69 0.96
N LYS A 188 33.11 6.84 0.61
CA LYS A 188 32.34 8.04 0.22
C LYS A 188 31.58 7.81 -1.09
N PHE A 189 30.34 8.33 -1.15
CA PHE A 189 29.52 8.36 -2.36
C PHE A 189 28.83 9.72 -2.51
N ASP A 190 28.37 10.04 -3.73
CA ASP A 190 27.63 11.27 -4.00
C ASP A 190 26.22 11.19 -3.40
N CYS A 191 25.99 11.94 -2.31
CA CYS A 191 24.69 12.02 -1.65
C CYS A 191 23.56 12.34 -2.64
N CYS A 192 23.71 13.37 -3.47
CA CYS A 192 22.63 13.88 -4.32
C CYS A 192 22.38 13.01 -5.57
N HIS A 193 23.34 12.16 -5.91
CA HIS A 193 23.13 11.14 -6.93
C HIS A 193 22.13 10.08 -6.46
N TYR A 194 22.23 9.60 -5.22
CA TYR A 194 21.38 8.51 -4.71
C TYR A 194 20.17 8.98 -3.89
N PHE A 195 20.32 10.04 -3.09
CA PHE A 195 19.22 10.64 -2.35
C PHE A 195 18.35 11.49 -3.28
N LYS A 196 17.15 11.00 -3.61
CA LYS A 196 16.22 11.70 -4.51
C LYS A 196 15.08 12.37 -3.75
N PRO A 197 14.67 13.59 -4.15
CA PRO A 197 13.63 14.32 -3.46
C PRO A 197 12.25 13.68 -3.69
N LEU A 198 11.42 13.66 -2.66
CA LEU A 198 10.00 13.32 -2.69
C LEU A 198 9.22 14.31 -1.82
N ALA A 199 8.09 14.78 -2.32
CA ALA A 199 7.14 15.53 -1.50
C ALA A 199 6.31 14.54 -0.67
N THR A 200 6.21 14.78 0.64
CA THR A 200 5.50 13.94 1.60
C THR A 200 4.67 14.80 2.55
N SER A 201 3.85 14.19 3.41
CA SER A 201 3.01 14.93 4.37
C SER A 201 3.82 15.80 5.36
N VAL A 202 5.06 15.39 5.68
CA VAL A 202 5.99 16.18 6.51
C VAL A 202 6.74 17.25 5.71
N GLY A 203 6.74 17.17 4.38
CA GLY A 203 7.39 18.11 3.48
C GLY A 203 8.25 17.47 2.40
N LYS A 204 9.15 18.26 1.81
CA LYS A 204 10.17 17.73 0.89
C LYS A 204 11.23 16.96 1.68
N CYS A 205 11.36 15.68 1.39
CA CYS A 205 12.37 14.80 1.96
C CYS A 205 13.25 14.21 0.86
N PHE A 206 14.43 13.73 1.22
CA PHE A 206 15.34 13.04 0.32
C PHE A 206 15.42 11.57 0.71
N LEU A 207 15.05 10.68 -0.21
CA LEU A 207 14.99 9.24 0.03
C LEU A 207 16.13 8.52 -0.69
N LEU A 208 16.81 7.65 0.05
CA LEU A 208 17.81 6.70 -0.45
C LEU A 208 17.17 5.33 -0.59
N ASN A 209 17.33 4.69 -1.76
CA ASN A 209 16.81 3.34 -2.04
C ASN A 209 15.29 3.20 -1.82
N SER A 210 14.52 4.22 -2.20
CA SER A 210 13.06 4.15 -2.23
C SER A 210 12.54 3.89 -3.64
N ILE A 211 11.64 2.91 -3.79
CA ILE A 211 10.99 2.64 -5.08
C ILE A 211 10.03 3.76 -5.49
N GLN A 212 9.62 4.62 -4.56
CA GLN A 212 8.78 5.79 -4.86
C GLN A 212 9.51 6.82 -5.71
N THR A 213 10.84 6.94 -5.56
CA THR A 213 11.64 7.96 -6.26
C THR A 213 12.48 7.38 -7.40
N VAL A 214 12.96 6.14 -7.27
CA VAL A 214 13.88 5.52 -8.22
C VAL A 214 13.48 4.09 -8.55
N LYS A 215 13.91 3.59 -9.73
CA LYS A 215 13.73 2.18 -10.08
C LYS A 215 14.70 1.31 -9.28
N LYS A 216 14.20 0.23 -8.67
CA LYS A 216 15.02 -0.77 -7.97
C LYS A 216 16.15 -1.29 -8.86
N ASN A 217 17.37 -1.33 -8.32
CA ASN A 217 18.61 -1.70 -9.03
C ASN A 217 18.93 -0.84 -10.27
N GLY A 218 18.40 0.39 -10.34
CA GLY A 218 18.73 1.36 -11.37
C GLY A 218 20.05 2.12 -11.11
N PRO A 219 20.41 3.08 -11.97
CA PRO A 219 21.65 3.86 -11.83
C PRO A 219 21.68 4.78 -10.60
N TYR A 220 20.51 5.07 -10.02
CA TYR A 220 20.35 5.88 -8.81
C TYR A 220 20.07 5.03 -7.55
N TRP A 221 20.20 3.70 -7.65
CA TRP A 221 20.04 2.78 -6.54
C TRP A 221 21.40 2.39 -5.99
N LEU A 222 21.64 2.62 -4.70
CA LEU A 222 22.90 2.27 -4.05
C LEU A 222 22.88 0.79 -3.64
N ASP A 223 23.92 0.02 -4.01
CA ASP A 223 24.00 -1.39 -3.61
C ASP A 223 24.40 -1.52 -2.13
N MET A 224 23.38 -1.49 -1.26
CA MET A 224 23.53 -1.60 0.20
C MET A 224 23.15 -3.00 0.68
N LYS A 225 23.84 -4.02 0.17
CA LYS A 225 23.63 -5.40 0.63
C LYS A 225 24.34 -5.66 1.94
N ILE A 226 23.66 -6.36 2.82
CA ILE A 226 24.15 -6.83 4.12
C ILE A 226 23.98 -8.34 4.20
N GLY A 227 24.79 -9.01 5.00
CA GLY A 227 24.69 -10.46 5.16
C GLY A 227 25.81 -11.01 6.01
N MET A 228 25.74 -12.30 6.33
CA MET A 228 26.69 -12.94 7.24
C MET A 228 28.15 -12.79 6.77
N PHE A 229 28.39 -12.91 5.45
CA PHE A 229 29.73 -12.74 4.85
C PHE A 229 30.09 -11.32 4.46
N LEU A 230 29.10 -10.45 4.19
CA LEU A 230 29.33 -9.06 3.80
C LEU A 230 29.49 -8.13 5.01
N GLY A 231 29.04 -8.57 6.18
CA GLY A 231 28.96 -7.77 7.39
C GLY A 231 27.61 -7.05 7.53
N PRO A 232 27.43 -6.34 8.66
CA PRO A 232 26.16 -5.71 9.03
C PRO A 232 25.80 -4.47 8.19
N GLY A 233 26.75 -3.92 7.43
CA GLY A 233 26.59 -2.63 6.75
C GLY A 233 26.71 -1.45 7.72
N ASN A 234 27.34 -0.36 7.28
CA ASN A 234 27.43 0.88 8.04
C ASN A 234 27.18 2.07 7.10
N LEU A 235 26.09 2.79 7.34
CA LEU A 235 25.75 4.05 6.65
C LEU A 235 26.07 5.23 7.56
N THR A 236 27.04 6.05 7.16
CA THR A 236 27.40 7.28 7.87
C THR A 236 26.97 8.49 7.06
N LEU A 237 26.16 9.36 7.66
CA LEU A 237 25.67 10.59 7.05
C LEU A 237 26.11 11.79 7.90
N ILE A 238 26.73 12.78 7.26
CA ILE A 238 27.05 14.07 7.87
C ILE A 238 26.15 15.11 7.20
N LEU A 239 25.28 15.72 8.01
CA LEU A 239 24.28 16.68 7.57
C LEU A 239 24.72 18.10 7.95
N LYS A 240 24.38 19.08 7.11
CA LYS A 240 24.72 20.50 7.36
C LYS A 240 23.66 21.22 8.18
N ARG A 241 22.48 20.62 8.35
CA ARG A 241 21.28 21.26 8.89
C ARG A 241 20.53 20.31 9.81
N ALA A 242 19.70 20.89 10.67
CA ALA A 242 18.77 20.13 11.48
C ALA A 242 17.84 19.29 10.61
N SER A 243 17.79 18.00 10.92
CA SER A 243 17.19 17.00 10.04
C SER A 243 16.48 15.92 10.85
N ALA A 244 15.38 15.42 10.32
CA ALA A 244 14.74 14.19 10.80
C ALA A 244 15.14 13.04 9.86
N LEU A 245 15.69 11.99 10.45
CA LEU A 245 16.02 10.73 9.79
C LEU A 245 14.89 9.73 10.01
N TYR A 246 14.44 9.09 8.95
CA TYR A 246 13.42 8.05 8.93
C TYR A 246 14.02 6.77 8.39
N ILE A 247 13.81 5.66 9.09
CA ILE A 247 14.09 4.32 8.57
C ILE A 247 12.79 3.74 8.04
N LEU A 248 12.81 3.31 6.78
CA LEU A 248 11.63 3.00 6.00
C LEU A 248 11.79 1.68 5.25
N ALA A 249 10.67 1.01 4.97
CA ALA A 249 10.63 0.05 3.88
C ALA A 249 10.84 0.74 2.52
N GLU A 250 11.16 -0.03 1.47
CA GLU A 250 11.50 0.51 0.15
C GLU A 250 10.34 1.33 -0.47
N GLU A 251 9.10 0.93 -0.19
CA GLU A 251 7.83 1.51 -0.68
C GLU A 251 7.23 2.59 0.24
N GLU A 252 7.78 2.78 1.44
CA GLU A 252 7.25 3.73 2.42
C GLU A 252 7.75 5.16 2.19
N ILE A 253 7.00 6.12 2.72
CA ILE A 253 7.34 7.53 2.74
C ILE A 253 7.41 8.04 4.19
N PRO A 254 8.28 9.02 4.50
CA PRO A 254 8.24 9.75 5.75
C PRO A 254 6.84 10.26 6.06
N HIS A 255 6.31 9.88 7.22
CA HIS A 255 4.94 10.17 7.59
C HIS A 255 4.82 10.49 9.09
N ILE A 256 3.93 11.40 9.42
CA ILE A 256 3.69 11.92 10.78
C ILE A 256 3.23 10.86 11.79
N LEU A 257 2.74 9.71 11.31
CA LEU A 257 2.27 8.58 12.12
C LEU A 257 3.32 7.49 12.31
N LEU A 258 4.44 7.55 11.57
CA LEU A 258 5.51 6.57 11.62
C LEU A 258 6.71 7.10 12.44
N GLN A 259 6.42 7.65 13.62
CA GLN A 259 7.43 8.28 14.49
C GLN A 259 8.34 7.28 15.21
N THR A 260 7.98 5.99 15.25
CA THR A 260 8.72 4.96 15.98
C THR A 260 10.12 4.69 15.42
N LEU A 261 10.36 5.05 14.15
CA LEU A 261 11.64 4.91 13.46
C LEU A 261 12.18 6.27 12.99
N GLU A 262 11.78 7.34 13.68
CA GLU A 262 12.27 8.69 13.45
C GLU A 262 13.38 9.04 14.48
N MET A 263 14.50 9.56 13.98
CA MET A 263 15.53 10.18 14.80
C MET A 263 15.70 11.64 14.40
N GLN A 264 15.56 12.54 15.36
CA GLN A 264 15.73 13.98 15.13
C GLN A 264 17.13 14.41 15.53
N GLN A 265 17.89 14.94 14.57
CA GLN A 265 19.19 15.57 14.80
C GLN A 265 19.01 17.08 14.69
N ILE A 266 18.82 17.72 15.85
CA ILE A 266 18.45 19.13 15.98
C ILE A 266 19.69 19.98 16.32
N GLN A 267 20.56 19.48 17.20
CA GLN A 267 21.70 20.25 17.70
C GLN A 267 22.92 20.08 16.79
N GLN A 268 23.59 21.20 16.48
CA GLN A 268 24.85 21.17 15.76
C GLN A 268 25.94 20.51 16.60
N GLY A 269 26.76 19.67 15.96
CA GLY A 269 27.82 18.92 16.64
C GLY A 269 27.34 17.68 17.41
N TYR A 270 26.05 17.35 17.33
CA TYR A 270 25.52 16.10 17.87
C TYR A 270 25.84 14.93 16.94
N ASP A 271 26.41 13.87 17.50
CA ASP A 271 26.57 12.58 16.86
C ASP A 271 25.57 11.56 17.43
N GLY A 272 24.95 10.79 16.53
CA GLY A 272 23.99 9.77 16.90
C GLY A 272 24.28 8.50 16.13
N GLU A 273 24.37 7.38 16.84
CA GLU A 273 24.55 6.05 16.25
C GLU A 273 23.33 5.19 16.57
N LEU A 274 22.85 4.45 15.56
CA LEU A 274 21.69 3.59 15.68
C LEU A 274 22.01 2.18 15.19
N PHE A 275 21.80 1.21 16.07
CA PHE A 275 21.94 -0.21 15.75
C PHE A 275 20.57 -0.79 15.38
N LEU A 276 20.49 -1.40 14.20
CA LEU A 276 19.25 -1.97 13.69
C LEU A 276 19.26 -3.48 13.80
N SER A 277 18.21 -4.03 14.41
CA SER A 277 17.88 -5.45 14.30
C SER A 277 16.70 -5.57 13.33
N TYR A 278 16.94 -6.22 12.20
CA TYR A 278 15.98 -6.27 11.11
C TYR A 278 15.38 -7.67 10.97
N GLN A 279 14.06 -7.72 10.78
CA GLN A 279 13.30 -8.91 10.46
C GLN A 279 12.49 -8.63 9.19
N ASP A 280 12.77 -9.37 8.12
CA ASP A 280 12.02 -9.24 6.87
C ASP A 280 10.82 -10.19 6.84
N THR A 281 9.76 -9.78 6.16
CA THR A 281 8.60 -10.63 5.85
C THR A 281 8.47 -10.72 4.35
N VAL A 282 8.87 -11.87 3.80
CA VAL A 282 8.82 -12.13 2.36
C VAL A 282 7.59 -12.96 2.03
N ASN A 283 6.83 -12.51 1.04
CA ASN A 283 5.69 -13.26 0.52
C ASN A 283 6.15 -14.24 -0.57
N TYR A 284 5.57 -15.44 -0.59
CA TYR A 284 5.74 -16.36 -1.71
C TYR A 284 5.13 -15.79 -3.00
N GLU A 285 5.75 -16.09 -4.15
CA GLU A 285 5.28 -15.59 -5.45
C GLU A 285 3.83 -16.01 -5.75
N THR A 286 3.44 -17.23 -5.35
CA THR A 286 2.07 -17.77 -5.51
C THR A 286 1.00 -16.99 -4.76
N LEU A 287 1.36 -16.14 -3.79
CA LEU A 287 0.40 -15.29 -3.10
C LEU A 287 -0.21 -14.25 -4.04
N ARG A 288 0.49 -13.88 -5.12
CA ARG A 288 -0.02 -12.96 -6.15
C ARG A 288 -1.23 -13.52 -6.89
N ASP A 289 -1.40 -14.85 -6.94
CA ASP A 289 -2.55 -15.50 -7.57
C ASP A 289 -3.82 -15.45 -6.69
N VAL A 290 -3.69 -15.15 -5.40
CA VAL A 290 -4.81 -15.03 -4.47
C VAL A 290 -5.41 -13.65 -4.55
N ASP A 291 -6.72 -13.58 -4.83
CA ASP A 291 -7.47 -12.32 -4.92
C ASP A 291 -7.27 -11.43 -3.68
N PRO A 292 -6.97 -10.12 -3.87
CA PRO A 292 -6.74 -9.18 -2.77
C PRO A 292 -7.84 -9.16 -1.70
N LYS A 293 -9.11 -9.35 -2.07
CA LYS A 293 -10.24 -9.37 -1.11
C LYS A 293 -10.20 -10.57 -0.19
N LYS A 294 -9.65 -11.71 -0.65
CA LYS A 294 -9.51 -12.92 0.18
C LYS A 294 -8.34 -12.80 1.14
N ARG A 295 -7.18 -12.36 0.66
CA ARG A 295 -5.97 -12.24 1.49
C ARG A 295 -5.91 -10.98 2.35
N LYS A 296 -6.77 -9.98 2.08
CA LYS A 296 -6.93 -8.74 2.86
C LYS A 296 -5.66 -7.85 2.94
N CYS A 297 -4.73 -8.04 2.02
CA CYS A 297 -3.52 -7.24 1.87
C CYS A 297 -3.25 -6.93 0.39
N LEU A 298 -2.58 -5.81 0.16
CA LEU A 298 -2.23 -5.31 -1.17
C LEU A 298 -0.71 -5.33 -1.34
N PHE A 299 -0.26 -5.71 -2.53
CA PHE A 299 1.11 -5.48 -2.96
C PHE A 299 1.33 -4.02 -3.37
N PRO A 300 2.57 -3.53 -3.34
CA PRO A 300 2.89 -2.14 -3.71
C PRO A 300 2.39 -1.74 -5.10
N GLU A 301 2.30 -2.68 -6.05
CA GLU A 301 1.89 -2.40 -7.44
C GLU A 301 0.37 -2.46 -7.70
N GLU A 302 -0.42 -2.96 -6.76
CA GLU A 302 -1.82 -3.34 -7.05
C GLU A 302 -2.82 -2.21 -6.92
N GLN A 303 -2.45 -1.13 -6.22
CA GLN A 303 -3.33 0.03 -6.06
C GLN A 303 -2.96 1.10 -7.08
N SER A 304 -3.87 1.34 -8.03
CA SER A 304 -3.79 2.46 -8.98
C SER A 304 -4.52 3.71 -8.47
N GLY A 305 -4.13 4.90 -8.93
CA GLY A 305 -4.83 6.16 -8.63
C GLY A 305 -4.53 6.76 -7.25
N LEU A 306 -3.38 6.40 -6.66
CA LEU A 306 -2.80 7.12 -5.53
C LEU A 306 -1.94 8.27 -6.06
N THR A 307 -1.73 9.29 -5.25
CA THR A 307 -0.76 10.37 -5.53
C THR A 307 0.67 9.82 -5.67
N TYR A 308 0.97 8.74 -4.93
CA TYR A 308 2.26 8.06 -4.94
C TYR A 308 2.23 6.84 -5.86
N LYS A 309 3.36 6.51 -6.46
CA LYS A 309 3.44 5.45 -7.47
C LYS A 309 3.17 4.05 -6.90
N TYR A 310 3.61 3.80 -5.67
CA TYR A 310 3.46 2.51 -5.02
C TYR A 310 2.63 2.60 -3.74
N TYR A 311 1.84 1.55 -3.50
CA TYR A 311 1.08 1.38 -2.27
C TYR A 311 1.99 1.00 -1.10
N SER A 312 1.77 1.67 0.03
CA SER A 312 2.27 1.30 1.34
C SER A 312 1.33 1.85 2.40
N PHE A 313 1.54 1.46 3.66
CA PHE A 313 0.72 1.96 4.77
C PHE A 313 0.75 3.50 4.84
N SER A 314 1.94 4.09 4.76
CA SER A 314 2.14 5.54 4.79
C SER A 314 1.46 6.29 3.63
N THR A 315 1.53 5.76 2.40
CA THR A 315 0.86 6.38 1.26
C THR A 315 -0.66 6.24 1.35
N CYS A 316 -1.16 5.09 1.82
CA CYS A 316 -2.59 4.86 2.05
C CYS A 316 -3.18 5.84 3.08
N VAL A 317 -2.50 6.04 4.21
CA VAL A 317 -2.99 6.97 5.24
C VAL A 317 -2.93 8.42 4.77
N THR A 318 -1.88 8.78 4.02
CA THR A 318 -1.78 10.13 3.42
C THR A 318 -2.98 10.41 2.50
N GLU A 319 -3.34 9.45 1.64
CA GLU A 319 -4.52 9.56 0.78
C GLU A 319 -5.83 9.63 1.54
N CYS A 320 -5.96 8.83 2.60
CA CYS A 320 -7.13 8.86 3.47
C CYS A 320 -7.30 10.25 4.10
N LEU A 321 -6.23 10.81 4.66
CA LEU A 321 -6.23 12.15 5.26
C LEU A 321 -6.58 13.23 4.23
N LYS A 322 -5.97 13.18 3.04
CA LYS A 322 -6.27 14.10 1.93
C LYS A 322 -7.76 14.07 1.56
N LYS A 323 -8.33 12.88 1.37
CA LYS A 323 -9.76 12.71 1.03
C LYS A 323 -10.67 13.28 2.12
N HIS A 324 -10.36 13.03 3.39
CA HIS A 324 -11.14 13.56 4.50
C HIS A 324 -11.03 15.08 4.64
N GLN A 325 -9.83 15.66 4.45
CA GLN A 325 -9.63 17.11 4.46
C GLN A 325 -10.47 17.79 3.37
N ILE A 326 -10.46 17.25 2.15
CA ILE A 326 -11.27 17.78 1.04
C ILE A 326 -12.77 17.62 1.34
N ALA A 327 -13.20 16.48 1.86
CA ALA A 327 -14.62 16.22 2.14
C ALA A 327 -15.20 17.12 3.24
N ILE A 328 -14.41 17.47 4.26
CA ILE A 328 -14.87 18.26 5.42
C ILE A 328 -14.60 19.76 5.21
N CYS A 329 -13.42 20.12 4.74
CA CYS A 329 -12.92 21.50 4.70
C CYS A 329 -12.87 22.09 3.28
N ASN A 330 -13.13 21.31 2.24
CA ASN A 330 -12.99 21.70 0.83
C ASN A 330 -11.57 22.20 0.45
N CYS A 331 -10.57 21.86 1.26
CA CYS A 331 -9.17 22.18 1.04
C CYS A 331 -8.27 21.07 1.62
N THR A 332 -7.00 21.03 1.22
CA THR A 332 -6.01 20.12 1.79
C THR A 332 -4.68 20.84 1.95
N HIS A 333 -3.82 20.33 2.82
CA HIS A 333 -2.50 20.89 3.04
C HIS A 333 -1.65 20.78 1.75
N TYR A 334 -0.87 21.81 1.41
CA TYR A 334 -0.12 21.86 0.14
C TYR A 334 0.85 20.67 -0.03
N ASN A 335 1.46 20.19 1.06
CA ASN A 335 2.28 18.96 1.06
C ASN A 335 1.56 17.68 0.56
N MET A 336 0.22 17.66 0.54
CA MET A 336 -0.60 16.51 0.13
C MET A 336 -1.08 16.62 -1.34
N ILE A 337 -0.78 17.74 -2.01
CA ILE A 337 -1.16 17.98 -3.40
C ILE A 337 0.01 17.59 -4.28
N TYR A 338 -0.02 16.37 -4.81
CA TYR A 338 0.73 16.03 -6.00
C TYR A 338 -0.28 15.44 -6.98
N ASP A 339 -0.44 16.09 -8.12
CA ASP A 339 -1.26 15.56 -9.21
C ASP A 339 -0.52 15.82 -10.52
N LYS A 340 -0.07 14.73 -11.13
CA LYS A 340 0.02 14.65 -12.58
C LYS A 340 -0.49 13.30 -13.03
N ASN A 341 -1.80 13.26 -13.24
CA ASN A 341 -2.50 12.46 -14.24
C ASN A 341 -2.41 10.94 -14.06
N ASP A 342 -3.48 10.33 -13.56
CA ASP A 342 -3.77 8.93 -13.85
C ASP A 342 -5.12 8.78 -14.53
N LYS A 343 -5.06 8.42 -15.83
CA LYS A 343 -6.22 7.99 -16.62
C LYS A 343 -6.50 6.53 -16.28
N MET A 344 -7.67 6.26 -15.74
CA MET A 344 -8.14 4.91 -15.40
C MET A 344 -8.31 4.04 -16.67
N SER A 345 -7.60 2.90 -16.73
CA SER A 345 -7.67 1.97 -17.86
C SER A 345 -8.92 1.08 -17.76
N VAL A 346 -9.94 1.42 -18.55
CA VAL A 346 -11.16 0.64 -18.75
C VAL A 346 -10.91 -0.40 -19.85
N GLY A 347 -10.04 -1.38 -19.58
CA GLY A 347 -9.65 -2.42 -20.56
C GLY A 347 -9.98 -3.85 -20.16
N GLY A 348 -9.99 -4.17 -18.86
CA GLY A 348 -10.09 -5.57 -18.39
C GLY A 348 -11.50 -6.13 -18.28
N ILE A 349 -12.50 -5.28 -18.00
CA ILE A 349 -13.87 -5.74 -17.70
C ILE A 349 -14.64 -6.12 -18.97
N LEU A 350 -14.27 -5.60 -20.14
CA LEU A 350 -14.92 -5.93 -21.41
C LEU A 350 -14.49 -7.29 -21.98
N GLY A 351 -13.33 -7.84 -21.58
CA GLY A 351 -12.84 -9.13 -22.07
C GLY A 351 -13.47 -10.35 -21.40
N LEU A 352 -13.92 -10.22 -20.15
CA LEU A 352 -14.41 -11.36 -19.36
C LEU A 352 -15.83 -11.80 -19.74
N PHE A 353 -16.65 -10.91 -20.32
CA PHE A 353 -18.05 -11.21 -20.66
C PHE A 353 -18.22 -11.84 -22.06
N MET A 354 -17.22 -11.73 -22.95
CA MET A 354 -17.33 -12.32 -24.30
C MET A 354 -16.93 -13.80 -24.37
N GLY A 355 -16.15 -14.33 -23.41
CA GLY A 355 -15.61 -15.70 -23.46
C GLY A 355 -16.57 -16.81 -23.02
N ALA A 356 -17.46 -16.55 -22.04
CA ALA A 356 -18.31 -17.59 -21.45
C ALA A 356 -19.58 -17.93 -22.26
N SER A 357 -19.99 -17.04 -23.17
CA SER A 357 -21.28 -17.16 -23.86
C SER A 357 -21.23 -18.06 -25.11
N ILE A 358 -20.09 -18.12 -25.81
CA ILE A 358 -19.99 -18.84 -27.09
C ILE A 358 -19.91 -20.36 -26.90
N ILE A 359 -19.19 -20.85 -25.89
CA ILE A 359 -19.04 -22.30 -25.64
C ILE A 359 -20.38 -22.91 -25.19
N SER A 360 -21.13 -22.21 -24.34
CA SER A 360 -22.46 -22.63 -23.87
C SER A 360 -23.50 -22.68 -25.02
N LEU A 361 -23.39 -21.76 -25.98
CA LEU A 361 -24.25 -21.73 -27.17
C LEU A 361 -23.94 -22.91 -28.13
N VAL A 362 -22.66 -23.25 -28.29
CA VAL A 362 -22.21 -24.37 -29.12
C VAL A 362 -22.59 -25.72 -28.50
N GLU A 363 -22.53 -25.88 -27.16
CA GLU A 363 -23.00 -27.10 -26.48
C GLU A 363 -24.51 -27.32 -26.64
N LEU A 364 -25.31 -26.25 -26.58
CA LEU A 364 -26.76 -26.31 -26.83
C LEU A 364 -27.05 -26.78 -28.26
N ILE A 365 -26.34 -26.22 -29.26
CA ILE A 365 -26.51 -26.63 -30.67
C ILE A 365 -26.09 -28.10 -30.84
N TYR A 366 -24.98 -28.54 -30.26
CA TYR A 366 -24.53 -29.94 -30.31
C TYR A 366 -25.54 -30.91 -29.67
N PHE A 367 -26.12 -30.55 -28.51
CA PHE A 367 -27.05 -31.42 -27.78
C PHE A 367 -28.40 -31.57 -28.49
N PHE A 368 -28.91 -30.51 -29.13
CA PHE A 368 -30.22 -30.53 -29.80
C PHE A 368 -30.16 -31.04 -31.25
N THR A 369 -29.03 -30.87 -31.95
CA THR A 369 -28.91 -31.33 -33.36
C THR A 369 -28.30 -32.73 -33.45
N ILE A 370 -27.05 -32.91 -33.03
CA ILE A 370 -26.27 -34.13 -33.31
C ILE A 370 -26.72 -35.32 -32.46
N ARG A 371 -27.11 -35.10 -31.19
CA ARG A 371 -27.58 -36.19 -30.32
C ARG A 371 -28.97 -36.70 -30.69
N HIS A 372 -29.83 -35.86 -31.26
CA HIS A 372 -31.17 -36.26 -31.67
C HIS A 372 -31.13 -37.14 -32.94
N PHE A 373 -30.29 -36.78 -33.91
CA PHE A 373 -30.11 -37.58 -35.13
C PHE A 373 -29.45 -38.95 -34.86
N ARG A 374 -28.47 -39.03 -33.94
CA ARG A 374 -27.82 -40.32 -33.61
C ARG A 374 -28.73 -41.34 -32.90
N ARG A 375 -29.97 -40.97 -32.55
CA ARG A 375 -30.98 -41.89 -31.99
C ARG A 375 -31.99 -42.41 -33.02
N GLN A 376 -31.99 -41.87 -34.24
CA GLN A 376 -32.85 -42.34 -35.34
C GLN A 376 -32.16 -43.37 -36.25
N ASP A 377 -30.83 -43.51 -36.17
CA ASP A 377 -30.04 -44.45 -36.99
C ASP A 377 -29.71 -45.79 -36.32
N ILE A 378 -30.45 -46.21 -35.30
CA ILE A 378 -30.38 -47.59 -34.81
C ILE A 378 -31.69 -48.29 -35.21
N PRO A 379 -31.71 -49.04 -36.32
CA PRO A 379 -32.84 -49.91 -36.64
C PRO A 379 -32.87 -51.09 -35.67
N GLU A 380 -34.06 -51.26 -35.07
CA GLU A 380 -34.62 -52.36 -34.25
C GLU A 380 -33.78 -52.99 -33.13
#